data_AF-A0A7J3WMX3-F1
#
_entry.id   AF-A0A7J3WMX3-F1
#
_cell.length_a   1.000
_cell.length_b   1.000
_cell.length_c   1.000
_cell.angle_alpha   90.00
_cell.angle_beta   90.00
_cell.angle_gamma   90.00
#
_symmetry.space_group_name_H-M   'P 1'
#
loop_
_entity.id
_entity.type
_entity.pdbx_description
1 polymer ?
#
loop_
_entity_poly.entity_id
_entity_poly.type
_entity_poly.pdbx_seq_one_letter_code
_entity_poly.pdbx_strand_id
1 'polypeptide(L)'
;MDSGRYGTARPLLVSLKDTYAAIGDAEKEETVSQLLTTCDLYLEADAYVTSGSSAMSEGNYGVAIEEYTAARDIYTDLGDSDKASMCTQNITLAQQYSNSQTPAPPEKEEEVLALDYRYIAIGATALLVILLSVVLYRRSSRTSRDSGSAMSRLSAGLSSTEPEQVAEQEPAPVEENMEQSHDTFILLRDGIFETKNTLLFQFSQWVDELLNEMEGAQPHQYFFFRGRFESLQAFFTRSFSSDEEYIDQKLLSDVRDRLHECQSRLNDLMDLV
;
A
#
# COMPACT_ATOMS: atom_id res chain seq x y z
N MET A 1 2.56 15.49 -12.09
CA MET A 1 3.67 16.12 -12.82
C MET A 1 3.23 17.53 -13.20
N ASP A 2 3.86 18.56 -12.61
CA ASP A 2 3.51 19.98 -12.74
C ASP A 2 4.13 20.67 -13.97
N SER A 3 4.72 19.92 -14.90
CA SER A 3 5.39 20.42 -16.11
C SER A 3 4.51 21.34 -16.97
N GLY A 4 3.18 21.20 -16.87
CA GLY A 4 2.22 22.08 -17.54
C GLY A 4 2.23 23.54 -17.05
N ARG A 5 2.62 23.82 -15.80
CA ARG A 5 2.55 25.17 -15.22
C ARG A 5 3.68 26.07 -15.71
N TYR A 6 4.91 25.55 -15.80
CA TYR A 6 6.07 26.31 -16.26
C TYR A 6 6.07 26.47 -17.79
N GLY A 7 5.64 25.45 -18.53
CA GLY A 7 5.56 25.50 -19.99
C GLY A 7 4.58 26.58 -20.49
N THR A 8 3.48 26.80 -19.76
CA THR A 8 2.50 27.85 -20.06
C THR A 8 2.92 29.22 -19.52
N ALA A 9 3.64 29.28 -18.40
CA ALA A 9 4.12 30.53 -17.82
C ALA A 9 5.25 31.18 -18.63
N ARG A 10 6.15 30.39 -19.22
CA ARG A 10 7.30 30.89 -19.97
C ARG A 10 6.96 31.91 -21.07
N PRO A 11 6.05 31.66 -22.04
CA PRO A 11 5.72 32.63 -23.08
C PRO A 11 5.12 33.94 -22.51
N LEU A 12 4.37 33.85 -21.40
CA LEU A 12 3.84 35.04 -20.71
C LEU A 12 4.96 35.87 -20.11
N LEU A 13 5.94 35.23 -19.47
CA LEU A 13 7.10 35.91 -18.90
C LEU A 13 7.98 36.56 -19.97
N VAL A 14 8.16 35.93 -21.13
CA VAL A 14 8.87 36.54 -22.27
C VAL A 14 8.13 37.80 -22.74
N SER A 15 6.83 37.71 -22.98
CA SER A 15 6.03 38.86 -23.40
C SER A 15 6.04 39.99 -22.36
N LEU A 16 6.05 39.64 -21.07
CA LEU A 16 6.08 40.59 -19.97
C LEU A 16 7.44 41.30 -19.89
N LYS A 17 8.54 40.56 -20.10
CA LYS A 17 9.89 41.12 -20.18
C LYS A 17 9.98 42.15 -21.30
N ASP A 18 9.52 41.80 -22.51
CA ASP A 18 9.52 42.70 -23.66
C ASP A 18 8.71 43.98 -23.38
N THR A 19 7.59 43.84 -22.66
CA THR A 19 6.76 44.97 -22.24
C THR A 19 7.51 45.89 -21.26
N TYR A 20 8.21 45.32 -20.26
CA TYR A 20 8.98 46.12 -19.30
C TYR A 20 10.19 46.81 -19.93
N ALA A 21 10.87 46.12 -20.85
CA ALA A 21 11.93 46.72 -21.65
C ALA A 21 11.42 47.90 -22.49
N ALA A 22 10.25 47.77 -23.12
CA ALA A 22 9.65 48.82 -23.96
C ALA A 22 9.25 50.08 -23.17
N ILE A 23 8.82 49.94 -21.91
CA ILE A 23 8.48 51.07 -21.04
C ILE A 23 9.68 51.62 -20.25
N GLY A 24 10.86 50.98 -20.37
CA GLY A 24 12.09 51.40 -19.69
C GLY A 24 12.13 51.10 -18.19
N ASP A 25 11.34 50.13 -17.71
CA ASP A 25 11.29 49.73 -16.31
C ASP A 25 12.30 48.61 -16.04
N ALA A 26 13.57 48.99 -15.88
CA ALA A 26 14.70 48.08 -15.75
C ALA A 26 14.62 47.14 -14.54
N GLU A 27 14.06 47.60 -13.42
CA GLU A 27 13.92 46.80 -12.19
C GLU A 27 12.96 45.62 -12.42
N LYS A 28 11.81 45.89 -13.06
CA LYS A 28 10.85 44.83 -13.40
C LYS A 28 11.36 43.92 -14.51
N GLU A 29 12.06 44.47 -15.50
CA GLU A 29 12.70 43.66 -16.55
C GLU A 29 13.71 42.65 -15.94
N GLU A 30 14.53 43.10 -14.99
CA GLU A 30 15.48 42.24 -14.28
C GLU A 30 14.76 41.16 -13.46
N THR A 31 13.72 41.54 -12.71
CA THR A 31 12.89 40.60 -11.93
C THR A 31 12.28 39.52 -12.83
N VAL A 32 11.72 39.90 -13.97
CA VAL A 32 11.15 38.93 -14.93
C VAL A 32 12.24 38.07 -15.57
N SER A 33 13.44 38.60 -15.79
CA SER A 33 14.58 37.82 -16.29
C SER A 33 15.04 36.75 -15.29
N GLN A 34 15.03 37.06 -13.99
CA GLN A 34 15.29 36.07 -12.94
C GLN A 34 14.20 34.98 -12.94
N LEU A 35 12.93 35.37 -13.00
CA LEU A 35 11.81 34.42 -13.07
C LEU A 35 11.88 33.52 -14.31
N LEU A 36 12.28 34.05 -15.47
CA LEU A 36 12.51 33.26 -16.68
C LEU A 36 13.61 32.23 -16.47
N THR A 37 14.73 32.63 -15.86
CA THR A 37 15.85 31.72 -15.57
C THR A 37 15.39 30.60 -14.63
N THR A 38 14.65 30.93 -13.57
CA THR A 38 14.04 29.94 -12.67
C THR A 38 13.09 29.01 -13.42
N CYS A 39 12.23 29.55 -14.28
CA CYS A 39 11.28 28.77 -15.08
C CYS A 39 12.00 27.78 -16.02
N ASP A 40 13.06 28.23 -16.68
CA ASP A 40 13.85 27.40 -17.60
C ASP A 40 14.55 26.24 -16.85
N LEU A 41 15.09 26.50 -15.65
CA LEU A 41 15.66 25.45 -14.79
C LEU A 41 14.61 24.42 -14.34
N TYR A 42 13.40 24.86 -13.98
CA TYR A 42 12.31 23.94 -13.65
C TYR A 42 11.94 23.04 -14.84
N LEU A 43 11.87 23.60 -16.05
CA LEU A 43 11.58 22.85 -17.27
C LEU A 43 12.69 21.85 -17.61
N GLU A 44 13.95 22.23 -17.42
CA GLU A 44 15.10 21.35 -17.61
C GLU A 44 15.07 20.17 -16.63
N ALA A 45 14.82 20.43 -15.35
CA ALA A 45 14.70 19.39 -14.34
C ALA A 45 13.53 18.42 -14.62
N ASP A 46 12.37 18.94 -15.02
CA ASP A 46 11.21 18.12 -15.42
C ASP A 46 11.51 17.25 -16.66
N ALA A 47 12.30 17.75 -17.60
CA ALA A 47 12.75 16.98 -18.76
C ALA A 47 13.64 15.80 -18.33
N TYR A 48 14.58 16.04 -17.41
CA TYR A 48 15.40 14.98 -16.82
C TYR A 48 14.57 13.93 -16.07
N VAL A 49 13.56 14.33 -15.28
CA VAL A 49 12.63 13.37 -14.64
C VAL A 49 11.89 12.53 -15.66
N THR A 50 11.45 13.13 -16.77
CA THR A 50 10.74 12.42 -17.84
C THR A 50 11.66 11.42 -18.54
N SER A 51 12.90 11.84 -18.86
CA SER A 51 13.94 10.98 -19.45
C SER A 51 14.26 9.79 -18.53
N GLY A 52 14.50 10.06 -17.24
CA GLY A 52 14.78 9.02 -16.24
C GLY A 52 13.63 8.03 -16.08
N SER A 53 12.38 8.50 -16.19
CA SER A 53 11.18 7.63 -16.12
C SER A 53 11.03 6.74 -17.36
N SER A 54 11.40 7.25 -18.55
CA SER A 54 11.48 6.43 -19.76
C SER A 54 12.57 5.36 -19.62
N ALA A 55 13.77 5.76 -19.23
CA ALA A 55 14.90 4.85 -19.02
C ALA A 55 14.57 3.75 -17.98
N MET A 56 13.88 4.12 -16.90
CA MET A 56 13.40 3.18 -15.88
C MET A 56 12.41 2.16 -16.46
N SER A 57 11.48 2.62 -17.31
CA SER A 57 10.49 1.75 -17.98
C SER A 57 11.15 0.81 -19.00
N GLU A 58 12.25 1.23 -19.62
CA GLU A 58 13.06 0.44 -20.56
C GLU A 58 14.02 -0.53 -19.86
N GLY A 59 14.09 -0.51 -18.52
CA GLY A 59 15.04 -1.32 -17.75
C GLY A 59 16.48 -0.78 -17.75
N ASN A 60 16.71 0.41 -18.31
CA ASN A 60 18.01 1.06 -18.34
C ASN A 60 18.25 1.85 -17.05
N TYR A 61 18.47 1.13 -15.95
CA TYR A 61 18.53 1.73 -14.61
C TYR A 61 19.76 2.62 -14.39
N GLY A 62 20.87 2.37 -15.09
CA GLY A 62 22.05 3.23 -15.02
C GLY A 62 21.72 4.64 -15.52
N VAL A 63 21.11 4.74 -16.70
CA VAL A 63 20.66 6.02 -17.28
C VAL A 63 19.58 6.65 -16.39
N ALA A 64 18.62 5.87 -15.90
CA ALA A 64 17.58 6.39 -15.01
C ALA A 64 18.18 7.07 -13.75
N ILE A 65 19.20 6.46 -13.13
CA ILE A 65 19.89 7.03 -11.96
C ILE A 65 20.58 8.36 -12.32
N GLU A 66 21.27 8.42 -13.45
CA GLU A 66 21.95 9.63 -13.92
C GLU A 66 20.95 10.78 -14.15
N GLU A 67 19.86 10.49 -14.87
CA GLU A 67 18.83 11.48 -15.21
C GLU A 67 18.10 11.99 -13.97
N TYR A 68 17.70 11.10 -13.04
CA TYR A 68 17.09 11.54 -11.78
C TYR A 68 18.07 12.30 -10.88
N THR A 69 19.38 12.01 -10.97
CA THR A 69 20.42 12.75 -10.23
C THR A 69 20.54 14.19 -10.77
N ALA A 70 20.59 14.35 -12.09
CA ALA A 70 20.61 15.68 -12.71
C ALA A 70 19.36 16.51 -12.33
N ALA A 71 18.17 15.90 -12.38
CA ALA A 71 16.94 16.55 -11.93
C ALA A 71 17.00 16.96 -10.44
N ARG A 72 17.46 16.05 -9.56
CA ARG A 72 17.57 16.31 -8.11
C ARG A 72 18.47 17.51 -7.82
N ASP A 73 19.62 17.59 -8.50
CA ASP A 73 20.61 18.63 -8.25
C ASP A 73 20.04 20.00 -8.63
N ILE A 74 19.35 20.10 -9.78
CA ILE A 74 18.65 21.34 -10.17
C ILE A 74 17.55 21.70 -9.17
N TYR A 75 16.73 20.73 -8.73
CA TYR A 75 15.69 21.00 -7.73
C TYR A 75 16.25 21.44 -6.39
N THR A 76 17.41 20.92 -6.01
CA THR A 76 18.11 21.31 -4.78
C THR A 76 18.61 22.76 -4.89
N ASP A 77 19.19 23.13 -6.02
CA ASP A 77 19.66 24.50 -6.28
C ASP A 77 18.51 25.51 -6.33
N LEU A 78 17.33 25.09 -6.79
CA LEU A 78 16.10 25.88 -6.79
C LEU A 78 15.43 25.95 -5.40
N GLY A 79 15.88 25.16 -4.43
CA GLY A 79 15.28 25.06 -3.09
C GLY A 79 13.97 24.26 -3.03
N ASP A 80 13.63 23.51 -4.08
CA ASP A 80 12.44 22.65 -4.13
C ASP A 80 12.73 21.28 -3.50
N SER A 81 12.64 21.24 -2.16
CA SER A 81 12.94 20.04 -1.38
C SER A 81 12.02 18.87 -1.69
N ASP A 82 10.76 19.13 -2.07
CA ASP A 82 9.77 18.10 -2.31
C ASP A 82 10.08 17.36 -3.61
N LYS A 83 10.38 18.10 -4.68
CA LYS A 83 10.79 17.50 -5.95
C LYS A 83 12.18 16.86 -5.87
N ALA A 84 13.12 17.43 -5.12
CA ALA A 84 14.41 16.79 -4.87
C ALA A 84 14.27 15.47 -4.10
N SER A 85 13.37 15.41 -3.12
CA SER A 85 13.04 14.18 -2.38
C SER A 85 12.42 13.12 -3.28
N MET A 86 11.47 13.51 -4.15
CA MET A 86 10.89 12.62 -5.16
C MET A 86 11.99 12.01 -6.06
N CYS A 87 12.93 12.83 -6.56
CA CYS A 87 14.04 12.33 -7.37
C CYS A 87 14.91 11.35 -6.58
N THR A 88 15.17 11.62 -5.30
CA THR A 88 15.94 10.72 -4.42
C THR A 88 15.27 9.36 -4.23
N GLN A 89 13.94 9.32 -4.09
CA GLN A 89 13.17 8.08 -4.03
C GLN A 89 13.29 7.29 -5.33
N ASN A 90 13.16 7.96 -6.47
CA ASN A 90 13.30 7.33 -7.78
C ASN A 90 14.72 6.79 -8.04
N ILE A 91 15.76 7.52 -7.64
CA ILE A 91 17.16 7.03 -7.68
C ILE A 91 17.30 5.75 -6.85
N THR A 92 16.78 5.76 -5.61
CA THR A 92 16.84 4.60 -4.71
C THR A 92 16.15 3.39 -5.33
N LEU A 93 14.99 3.61 -5.93
CA LEU A 93 14.23 2.57 -6.61
C LEU A 93 15.00 2.00 -7.82
N ALA A 94 15.56 2.87 -8.67
CA ALA A 94 16.37 2.45 -9.81
C ALA A 94 17.62 1.66 -9.38
N GLN A 95 18.26 2.04 -8.26
CA GLN A 95 19.37 1.28 -7.69
C GLN A 95 18.95 -0.12 -7.21
N GLN A 96 17.79 -0.24 -6.55
CA GLN A 96 17.25 -1.54 -6.14
C GLN A 96 16.99 -2.45 -7.34
N TYR A 97 16.40 -1.90 -8.40
CA TYR A 97 16.17 -2.66 -9.63
C TYR A 97 17.46 -3.04 -10.35
N SER A 98 18.45 -2.14 -10.41
CA SER A 98 19.79 -2.43 -10.95
C SER A 98 20.48 -3.59 -10.22
N ASN A 99 20.48 -3.57 -8.89
CA ASN A 99 21.10 -4.60 -8.07
C ASN A 99 20.38 -5.95 -8.13
N SER A 100 19.09 -5.97 -8.45
CA SER A 100 18.32 -7.20 -8.65
C SER A 100 18.45 -7.78 -10.06
N GLN A 101 18.91 -6.98 -11.03
CA GLN A 101 19.15 -7.41 -12.41
C GLN A 101 20.59 -7.76 -12.74
N THR A 102 21.57 -7.42 -11.89
CA THR A 102 22.90 -8.03 -12.04
C THR A 102 22.76 -9.55 -11.96
N PRO A 103 23.01 -10.31 -13.04
CA PRO A 103 23.20 -11.74 -12.89
C PRO A 103 24.34 -11.88 -11.89
N ALA A 104 24.17 -12.79 -10.92
CA ALA A 104 25.24 -13.14 -10.01
C ALA A 104 26.54 -13.27 -10.84
N PRO A 105 27.68 -12.71 -10.37
CA PRO A 105 28.96 -12.95 -11.05
C PRO A 105 29.06 -14.45 -11.30
N PRO A 106 29.61 -14.94 -12.43
CA PRO A 106 29.64 -16.36 -12.73
C PRO A 106 30.25 -17.09 -11.53
N GLU A 107 29.38 -17.65 -10.70
CA GLU A 107 29.76 -18.35 -9.50
C GLU A 107 30.52 -19.55 -10.00
N LYS A 108 31.80 -19.61 -9.64
CA LYS A 108 32.40 -20.91 -9.35
C LYS A 108 31.41 -21.62 -8.44
N GLU A 109 30.89 -22.74 -8.93
CA GLU A 109 29.99 -23.65 -8.26
C GLU A 109 30.37 -23.84 -6.79
N GLU A 110 29.79 -23.05 -5.90
CA GLU A 110 29.61 -23.37 -4.49
C GLU A 110 28.74 -22.28 -3.86
N GLU A 111 27.65 -22.73 -3.22
CA GLU A 111 26.79 -21.96 -2.31
C GLU A 111 25.46 -21.38 -2.85
N VAL A 112 24.77 -22.15 -3.68
CA VAL A 112 23.31 -22.05 -3.87
C VAL A 112 22.58 -22.56 -2.62
N LEU A 113 22.59 -21.83 -1.50
CA LEU A 113 21.75 -22.16 -0.32
C LEU A 113 21.22 -20.96 0.49
N ALA A 114 21.45 -19.71 0.08
CA ALA A 114 21.12 -18.57 0.95
C ALA A 114 19.74 -17.92 0.71
N LEU A 115 19.07 -18.15 -0.43
CA LEU A 115 17.83 -17.42 -0.75
C LEU A 115 16.52 -18.13 -0.37
N ASP A 116 16.57 -19.40 0.07
CA ASP A 116 15.35 -20.16 0.41
C ASP A 116 15.11 -20.34 1.92
N TYR A 117 16.01 -19.87 2.79
CA TYR A 117 15.85 -20.10 4.24
C TYR A 117 14.74 -19.25 4.88
N ARG A 118 14.45 -18.05 4.34
CA ARG A 118 13.42 -17.16 4.89
C ARG A 118 12.01 -17.64 4.58
N TYR A 119 11.75 -18.10 3.35
CA TYR A 119 10.44 -18.65 2.98
C TYR A 119 10.20 -20.03 3.60
N ILE A 120 11.23 -20.88 3.71
CA ILE A 120 11.16 -22.14 4.45
C ILE A 120 10.94 -21.88 5.95
N ALA A 121 11.57 -20.88 6.56
CA ALA A 121 11.37 -20.55 7.97
C ALA A 121 9.95 -20.01 8.26
N ILE A 122 9.39 -19.18 7.37
CA ILE A 122 8.00 -18.70 7.50
C ILE A 122 7.01 -19.87 7.32
N GLY A 123 7.24 -20.75 6.33
CA GLY A 123 6.41 -21.94 6.13
C GLY A 123 6.49 -22.92 7.31
N ALA A 124 7.68 -23.16 7.83
CA ALA A 124 7.91 -24.06 8.96
C ALA A 124 7.27 -23.54 10.26
N THR A 125 7.37 -22.23 10.54
CA THR A 125 6.75 -21.62 11.72
C THR A 125 5.22 -21.66 11.64
N ALA A 126 4.64 -21.37 10.47
CA ALA A 126 3.20 -21.50 10.26
C ALA A 126 2.69 -22.94 10.48
N LEU A 127 3.41 -23.93 9.95
CA LEU A 127 3.07 -25.35 10.17
C LEU A 127 3.17 -25.78 11.64
N LEU A 128 4.18 -25.28 12.36
CA LEU A 128 4.38 -25.61 13.78
C LEU A 128 3.27 -25.01 14.65
N VAL A 129 2.82 -23.79 14.34
CA VAL A 129 1.66 -23.16 15.00
C VAL A 129 0.38 -23.96 14.73
N ILE A 130 0.13 -24.40 13.49
CA ILE A 130 -1.03 -25.23 13.15
C ILE A 130 -1.01 -26.56 13.92
N LEU A 131 0.15 -27.23 13.97
CA LEU A 131 0.32 -28.48 14.71
C LEU A 131 0.10 -28.29 16.21
N LEU A 132 0.65 -27.22 16.80
CA LEU A 132 0.43 -26.89 18.20
C LEU A 132 -1.05 -26.64 18.50
N SER A 133 -1.74 -25.88 17.64
CA SER A 133 -3.18 -25.64 17.76
C SER A 133 -3.99 -26.94 17.72
N VAL A 134 -3.67 -27.86 16.81
CA VAL A 134 -4.34 -29.18 16.74
C VAL A 134 -4.05 -30.05 17.96
N VAL A 135 -2.81 -30.05 18.46
CA VAL A 135 -2.43 -30.82 19.66
C VAL A 135 -3.11 -30.27 20.91
N LEU A 136 -3.17 -28.94 21.07
CA LEU A 136 -3.85 -28.30 22.18
C LEU A 136 -5.37 -28.51 22.10
N TYR A 137 -5.96 -28.43 20.91
CA TYR A 137 -7.38 -28.76 20.69
C TYR A 137 -7.69 -30.22 21.05
N ARG A 138 -6.84 -31.17 20.63
CA ARG A 138 -6.99 -32.59 20.99
C ARG A 138 -6.77 -32.84 22.49
N ARG A 139 -5.83 -32.14 23.12
CA ARG A 139 -5.56 -32.29 24.56
C ARG A 139 -6.73 -31.75 25.39
N SER A 140 -7.28 -30.60 25.01
CA SER A 140 -8.50 -30.03 25.61
C SER A 140 -9.69 -30.99 25.50
N SER A 141 -9.86 -31.66 24.34
CA SER A 141 -10.94 -32.65 24.18
C SER A 141 -10.78 -33.94 25.01
N ARG A 142 -9.57 -34.23 25.51
CA ARG A 142 -9.30 -35.44 26.31
C ARG A 142 -9.51 -35.23 27.79
N THR A 143 -9.30 -34.01 28.30
CA THR A 143 -9.54 -33.69 29.72
C THR A 143 -11.02 -33.64 30.09
N SER A 144 -11.94 -33.66 29.12
CA SER A 144 -13.39 -33.73 29.38
C SER A 144 -13.94 -35.16 29.45
N ARG A 145 -13.15 -36.21 29.15
CA ARG A 145 -13.66 -37.58 29.04
C ARG A 145 -13.26 -38.57 30.15
N ASP A 146 -12.40 -38.16 31.09
CA ASP A 146 -11.96 -39.03 32.20
C ASP A 146 -12.44 -38.58 33.60
N SER A 147 -13.29 -37.55 33.70
CA SER A 147 -13.95 -37.20 34.99
C SER A 147 -15.17 -38.08 35.32
N GLY A 148 -15.46 -39.12 34.52
CA GLY A 148 -16.64 -39.98 34.66
C GLY A 148 -16.39 -41.43 35.08
N SER A 149 -15.17 -41.84 35.43
CA SER A 149 -14.85 -43.27 35.62
C SER A 149 -14.09 -43.64 36.90
N ALA A 150 -13.93 -42.73 37.86
CA ALA A 150 -13.24 -43.02 39.12
C ALA A 150 -14.17 -43.14 40.36
N MET A 151 -15.50 -43.12 40.18
CA MET A 151 -16.45 -43.20 41.31
C MET A 151 -17.28 -44.49 41.30
N SER A 152 -16.65 -45.66 41.20
CA SER A 152 -17.38 -46.95 41.35
C SER A 152 -16.59 -48.08 41.99
N ARG A 153 -15.50 -47.82 42.71
CA ARG A 153 -14.89 -48.85 43.58
C ARG A 153 -14.22 -48.18 44.77
N LEU A 154 -14.90 -48.16 45.91
CA LEU A 154 -14.36 -48.34 47.28
C LEU A 154 -15.49 -48.03 48.29
N SER A 155 -16.45 -48.96 48.38
CA SER A 155 -17.40 -49.05 49.51
C SER A 155 -17.26 -50.43 50.15
N ALA A 156 -16.13 -50.69 50.81
CA ALA A 156 -15.99 -51.77 51.78
C ALA A 156 -14.66 -51.60 52.53
N GLY A 157 -14.72 -51.36 53.84
CA GLY A 157 -13.57 -51.54 54.71
C GLY A 157 -13.41 -50.48 55.78
N LEU A 158 -14.06 -50.72 56.92
CA LEU A 158 -13.87 -50.06 58.22
C LEU A 158 -12.39 -49.87 58.60
N SER A 159 -12.10 -48.77 59.31
CA SER A 159 -11.68 -48.79 60.72
C SER A 159 -10.57 -47.78 61.05
N SER A 160 -10.92 -46.79 61.87
CA SER A 160 -10.13 -46.18 62.96
C SER A 160 -8.68 -45.77 62.69
N THR A 161 -8.41 -44.45 62.56
CA THR A 161 -7.67 -43.65 63.57
C THR A 161 -7.57 -42.17 63.17
N GLU A 162 -7.64 -41.33 64.22
CA GLU A 162 -7.38 -39.89 64.47
C GLU A 162 -6.87 -38.88 63.41
N PRO A 163 -7.08 -37.57 63.66
CA PRO A 163 -7.14 -36.52 62.66
C PRO A 163 -5.80 -35.80 62.46
N GLU A 164 -5.50 -35.44 61.22
CA GLU A 164 -4.52 -34.41 60.90
C GLU A 164 -5.20 -33.37 60.00
N GLN A 165 -5.36 -32.16 60.55
CA GLN A 165 -5.93 -31.01 59.87
C GLN A 165 -4.99 -30.57 58.74
N VAL A 166 -5.34 -30.89 57.50
CA VAL A 166 -4.77 -30.24 56.32
C VAL A 166 -5.92 -29.53 55.62
N ALA A 167 -5.81 -28.20 55.55
CA ALA A 167 -6.78 -27.32 54.93
C ALA A 167 -7.01 -27.71 53.47
N GLU A 168 -8.20 -28.21 53.20
CA GLU A 168 -8.74 -28.53 51.88
C GLU A 168 -9.00 -27.22 51.15
N GLN A 169 -8.07 -26.82 50.28
CA GLN A 169 -8.21 -25.67 49.41
C GLN A 169 -8.88 -26.13 48.11
N GLU A 170 -10.16 -25.79 47.99
CA GLU A 170 -10.99 -25.97 46.80
C GLU A 170 -10.27 -25.43 45.54
N PRO A 171 -10.08 -26.22 44.47
CA PRO A 171 -9.59 -25.69 43.21
C PRO A 171 -10.68 -24.81 42.59
N ALA A 172 -10.38 -23.51 42.51
CA ALA A 172 -11.23 -22.52 41.87
C ALA A 172 -11.58 -22.89 40.41
N PRO A 173 -12.79 -22.56 39.94
CA PRO A 173 -13.30 -22.99 38.63
C PRO A 173 -12.51 -22.36 37.48
N VAL A 174 -12.09 -23.20 36.53
CA VAL A 174 -11.35 -22.84 35.30
C VAL A 174 -12.32 -22.30 34.23
N GLU A 175 -13.22 -21.39 34.59
CA GLU A 175 -14.14 -20.72 33.63
C GLU A 175 -13.56 -19.40 33.09
N GLU A 176 -12.57 -18.82 33.76
CA GLU A 176 -12.08 -17.45 33.50
C GLU A 176 -11.22 -17.30 32.22
N ASN A 177 -10.74 -18.41 31.62
CA ASN A 177 -9.86 -18.35 30.44
C ASN A 177 -10.58 -18.45 29.08
N MET A 178 -11.86 -18.82 29.04
CA MET A 178 -12.60 -18.99 27.78
C MET A 178 -13.29 -17.69 27.33
N GLU A 179 -13.67 -16.83 28.28
CA GLU A 179 -14.27 -15.50 28.04
C GLU A 179 -13.23 -14.53 27.45
N GLN A 180 -12.00 -14.53 27.98
CA GLN A 180 -10.91 -13.67 27.50
C GLN A 180 -10.48 -13.95 26.04
N SER A 181 -10.60 -15.21 25.59
CA SER A 181 -10.33 -15.58 24.19
C SER A 181 -11.45 -15.14 23.24
N HIS A 182 -12.69 -15.05 23.72
CA HIS A 182 -13.83 -14.58 22.92
C HIS A 182 -13.76 -13.07 22.71
N ASP A 183 -13.42 -12.32 23.77
CA ASP A 183 -13.28 -10.86 23.71
C ASP A 183 -12.13 -10.43 22.79
N THR A 184 -11.01 -11.14 22.83
CA THR A 184 -9.87 -10.86 21.93
C THR A 184 -10.24 -11.10 20.46
N PHE A 185 -11.06 -12.11 20.18
CA PHE A 185 -11.54 -12.39 18.82
C PHE A 185 -12.53 -11.32 18.33
N ILE A 186 -13.43 -10.84 19.19
CA ILE A 186 -14.37 -9.76 18.86
C ILE A 186 -13.61 -8.47 18.54
N LEU A 187 -12.63 -8.08 19.37
CA LEU A 187 -11.85 -6.86 19.14
C LEU A 187 -11.05 -6.91 17.83
N LEU A 188 -10.46 -8.06 17.49
CA LEU A 188 -9.71 -8.22 16.25
C LEU A 188 -10.63 -8.17 15.02
N ARG A 189 -11.83 -8.76 15.13
CA ARG A 189 -12.86 -8.71 14.09
C ARG A 189 -13.34 -7.28 13.85
N ASP A 190 -13.63 -6.54 14.92
CA ASP A 190 -14.16 -5.18 14.83
C ASP A 190 -13.10 -4.21 14.25
N GLY A 191 -11.80 -4.40 14.58
CA GLY A 191 -10.71 -3.63 13.99
C GLY A 191 -10.50 -3.90 12.49
N ILE A 192 -10.64 -5.16 12.04
CA ILE A 192 -10.57 -5.51 10.61
C ILE A 192 -11.75 -4.89 9.85
N PHE A 193 -12.95 -4.90 10.45
CA PHE A 193 -14.15 -4.28 9.88
C PHE A 193 -13.98 -2.77 9.67
N GLU A 194 -13.50 -2.05 10.69
CA GLU A 194 -13.27 -0.60 10.62
C GLU A 194 -12.23 -0.23 9.55
N THR A 195 -11.15 -1.02 9.47
CA THR A 195 -10.09 -0.80 8.46
C THR A 195 -10.63 -0.98 7.04
N LYS A 196 -11.43 -2.03 6.80
CA LYS A 196 -12.00 -2.30 5.47
C LYS A 196 -13.01 -1.25 5.03
N ASN A 197 -13.88 -0.79 5.93
CA ASN A 197 -14.83 0.27 5.61
C ASN A 197 -14.12 1.62 5.38
N THR A 198 -13.05 1.89 6.11
CA THR A 198 -12.21 3.09 5.86
C THR A 198 -11.57 3.05 4.47
N LEU A 199 -11.02 1.90 4.08
CA LEU A 199 -10.47 1.70 2.74
C LEU A 199 -11.55 1.81 1.66
N LEU A 200 -12.74 1.26 1.89
CA LEU A 200 -13.86 1.35 0.96
C LEU A 200 -14.36 2.79 0.79
N PHE A 201 -14.36 3.58 1.87
CA PHE A 201 -14.70 4.99 1.83
C PHE A 201 -13.64 5.82 1.08
N GLN A 202 -12.34 5.58 1.32
CA GLN A 202 -11.28 6.24 0.54
C GLN A 202 -11.37 5.87 -0.94
N PHE A 203 -11.66 4.61 -1.24
CA PHE A 203 -11.86 4.16 -2.60
C PHE A 203 -13.05 4.87 -3.26
N SER A 204 -14.16 5.07 -2.55
CA SER A 204 -15.31 5.80 -3.09
C SER A 204 -14.98 7.25 -3.47
N GLN A 205 -14.10 7.91 -2.71
CA GLN A 205 -13.62 9.26 -3.01
C GLN A 205 -12.76 9.30 -4.28
N TRP A 206 -11.90 8.30 -4.51
CA TRP A 206 -11.10 8.21 -5.73
C TRP A 206 -11.95 7.97 -6.98
N VAL A 207 -13.04 7.20 -6.86
CA VAL A 207 -13.98 7.00 -7.97
C VAL A 207 -14.72 8.30 -8.29
N ASP A 208 -15.15 9.07 -7.28
CA ASP A 208 -15.76 10.39 -7.50
C ASP A 208 -14.82 11.38 -8.17
N GLU A 209 -13.55 11.42 -7.73
CA GLU A 209 -12.52 12.25 -8.34
C GLU A 209 -12.33 11.88 -9.81
N LEU A 210 -12.24 10.58 -10.13
CA LEU A 210 -12.14 10.11 -11.51
C LEU A 210 -13.35 10.52 -12.35
N LEU A 211 -14.58 10.36 -11.83
CA LEU A 211 -15.81 10.78 -12.51
C LEU A 211 -15.83 12.28 -12.82
N ASN A 212 -15.41 13.10 -11.86
CA ASN A 212 -15.33 14.55 -12.02
C ASN A 212 -14.28 14.94 -13.05
N GLU A 213 -13.11 14.30 -13.05
CA GLU A 213 -12.07 14.55 -14.06
C GLU A 213 -12.51 14.14 -15.47
N MET A 214 -13.34 13.11 -15.59
CA MET A 214 -13.93 12.68 -16.86
C MET A 214 -14.99 13.66 -17.38
N GLU A 215 -15.54 14.54 -16.53
CA GLU A 215 -16.51 15.54 -16.95
C GLU A 215 -15.82 16.63 -17.80
N GLY A 216 -16.12 16.65 -19.10
CA GLY A 216 -15.48 17.56 -20.06
C GLY A 216 -14.17 17.03 -20.66
N ALA A 217 -13.80 15.78 -20.37
CA ALA A 217 -12.67 15.11 -21.00
C ALA A 217 -12.78 15.10 -22.54
N GLN A 218 -11.65 15.30 -23.20
CA GLN A 218 -11.56 15.26 -24.66
C GLN A 218 -11.26 13.82 -25.14
N PRO A 219 -11.65 13.42 -26.36
CA PRO A 219 -11.49 12.04 -26.85
C PRO A 219 -10.04 11.52 -26.78
N HIS A 220 -9.04 12.36 -27.07
CA HIS A 220 -7.63 11.98 -27.01
C HIS A 220 -7.14 11.60 -25.60
N GLN A 221 -7.89 11.92 -24.55
CA GLN A 221 -7.60 11.55 -23.17
C GLN A 221 -8.15 10.15 -22.79
N TYR A 222 -8.84 9.46 -23.70
CA TYR A 222 -9.45 8.15 -23.45
C TYR A 222 -8.46 7.13 -22.84
N PHE A 223 -7.28 6.95 -23.45
CA PHE A 223 -6.31 5.95 -22.96
C PHE A 223 -5.78 6.26 -21.57
N PHE A 224 -5.67 7.55 -21.22
CA PHE A 224 -5.27 7.98 -19.88
C PHE A 224 -6.32 7.57 -18.83
N PHE A 225 -7.60 7.90 -19.07
CA PHE A 225 -8.68 7.56 -18.16
C PHE A 225 -8.92 6.04 -18.08
N ARG A 226 -8.79 5.33 -19.20
CA ARG A 226 -8.91 3.87 -19.24
C ARG A 226 -7.90 3.18 -18.33
N GLY A 227 -6.62 3.56 -18.39
CA GLY A 227 -5.58 2.94 -17.55
C GLY A 227 -5.81 3.16 -16.04
N ARG A 228 -6.27 4.36 -15.66
CA ARG A 228 -6.65 4.66 -14.25
C ARG A 228 -7.85 3.84 -13.81
N PHE A 229 -8.88 3.75 -14.63
CA PHE A 229 -10.07 2.97 -14.33
C PHE A 229 -9.77 1.47 -14.18
N GLU A 230 -9.03 0.87 -15.11
CA GLU A 230 -8.66 -0.56 -15.04
C GLU A 230 -7.86 -0.87 -13.76
N SER A 231 -6.98 0.04 -13.34
CA SER A 231 -6.22 -0.08 -12.08
C SER A 231 -7.12 -0.04 -10.84
N LEU A 232 -8.07 0.91 -10.80
CA LEU A 232 -9.05 1.02 -9.72
C LEU A 232 -9.97 -0.20 -9.66
N GLN A 233 -10.46 -0.66 -10.81
CA GLN A 233 -11.33 -1.83 -10.89
C GLN A 233 -10.62 -3.10 -10.40
N ALA A 234 -9.37 -3.32 -10.82
CA ALA A 234 -8.57 -4.45 -10.37
C ALA A 234 -8.32 -4.42 -8.85
N PHE A 235 -8.00 -3.24 -8.30
CA PHE A 235 -7.85 -3.06 -6.86
C PHE A 235 -9.15 -3.37 -6.12
N PHE A 236 -10.28 -2.86 -6.59
CA PHE A 236 -11.59 -3.11 -5.99
C PHE A 236 -11.95 -4.59 -5.95
N THR A 237 -11.80 -5.29 -7.09
CA THR A 237 -12.11 -6.73 -7.18
C THR A 237 -11.22 -7.57 -6.27
N ARG A 238 -9.93 -7.21 -6.12
CA ARG A 238 -8.99 -7.92 -5.26
C ARG A 238 -9.26 -7.68 -3.76
N SER A 239 -9.64 -6.47 -3.41
CA SER A 239 -9.77 -6.04 -2.01
C SER A 239 -11.16 -6.30 -1.42
N PHE A 240 -12.20 -6.33 -2.25
CA PHE A 240 -13.60 -6.40 -1.81
C PHE A 240 -14.39 -7.49 -2.56
N SER A 241 -13.97 -8.75 -2.38
CA SER A 241 -14.70 -9.90 -2.95
C SER A 241 -16.10 -10.03 -2.37
N SER A 242 -17.06 -10.53 -3.16
CA SER A 242 -18.50 -10.58 -2.87
C SER A 242 -18.92 -11.33 -1.59
N ASP A 243 -18.04 -12.14 -1.02
CA ASP A 243 -18.39 -13.10 0.03
C ASP A 243 -18.04 -12.63 1.44
N GLU A 244 -17.63 -11.36 1.60
CA GLU A 244 -17.29 -10.85 2.92
C GLU A 244 -18.51 -10.36 3.70
N GLU A 245 -18.91 -11.14 4.70
CA GLU A 245 -19.97 -10.84 5.69
C GLU A 245 -19.70 -9.54 6.50
N TYR A 246 -18.49 -8.97 6.36
CA TYR A 246 -17.94 -7.91 7.22
C TYR A 246 -17.63 -6.60 6.46
N ILE A 247 -18.45 -6.25 5.47
CA ILE A 247 -18.36 -4.95 4.77
C ILE A 247 -19.72 -4.27 4.82
N ASP A 248 -19.75 -2.94 4.93
CA ASP A 248 -20.96 -2.16 4.69
C ASP A 248 -21.47 -2.39 3.26
N GLN A 249 -22.48 -3.25 3.12
CA GLN A 249 -23.05 -3.67 1.84
C GLN A 249 -23.67 -2.50 1.07
N LYS A 250 -24.14 -1.46 1.76
CA LYS A 250 -24.69 -0.27 1.11
C LYS A 250 -23.55 0.52 0.47
N LEU A 251 -22.49 0.80 1.21
CA LEU A 251 -21.32 1.49 0.68
C LEU A 251 -20.67 0.71 -0.47
N LEU A 252 -20.60 -0.62 -0.36
CA LEU A 252 -20.07 -1.49 -1.41
C LEU A 252 -20.91 -1.43 -2.70
N SER A 253 -22.24 -1.40 -2.56
CA SER A 253 -23.16 -1.21 -3.69
C SER A 253 -22.97 0.14 -4.35
N ASP A 254 -22.92 1.22 -3.55
CA ASP A 254 -22.74 2.59 -4.06
C ASP A 254 -21.43 2.73 -4.86
N VAL A 255 -20.34 2.12 -4.37
CA VAL A 255 -19.04 2.10 -5.09
C VAL A 255 -19.14 1.33 -6.41
N ARG A 256 -19.84 0.20 -6.42
CA ARG A 256 -20.04 -0.61 -7.63
C ARG A 256 -20.82 0.16 -8.70
N ASP A 257 -21.87 0.87 -8.30
CA ASP A 257 -22.68 1.67 -9.21
C ASP A 257 -21.85 2.81 -9.84
N ARG A 258 -21.00 3.47 -9.05
CA ARG A 258 -20.09 4.51 -9.55
C ARG A 258 -19.01 3.96 -10.50
N LEU A 259 -18.47 2.77 -10.22
CA LEU A 259 -17.56 2.09 -11.16
C LEU A 259 -18.26 1.76 -12.49
N HIS A 260 -19.54 1.36 -12.46
CA HIS A 260 -20.33 1.19 -13.68
C HIS A 260 -20.54 2.49 -14.43
N GLU A 261 -20.76 3.62 -13.73
CA GLU A 261 -20.83 4.94 -14.35
C GLU A 261 -19.51 5.34 -15.05
N CYS A 262 -18.36 5.14 -14.40
CA CYS A 262 -17.05 5.37 -15.02
C CYS A 262 -16.88 4.56 -16.32
N GLN A 263 -17.22 3.27 -16.28
CA GLN A 263 -17.15 2.40 -17.44
C GLN A 263 -18.05 2.91 -18.58
N SER A 264 -19.27 3.38 -18.26
CA SER A 264 -20.18 3.95 -19.26
C SER A 264 -19.56 5.19 -19.92
N ARG A 265 -19.06 6.15 -19.12
CA ARG A 265 -18.43 7.37 -19.66
C ARG A 265 -17.18 7.07 -20.50
N LEU A 266 -16.41 6.04 -20.13
CA LEU A 266 -15.26 5.59 -20.92
C LEU A 266 -15.69 5.05 -22.30
N ASN A 267 -16.80 4.32 -22.35
CA ASN A 267 -17.34 3.83 -23.61
C ASN A 267 -17.83 5.01 -24.49
N ASP A 268 -18.50 6.00 -23.89
CA ASP A 268 -18.93 7.21 -24.61
C ASP A 268 -17.73 7.99 -25.18
N LEU A 269 -16.62 8.10 -24.44
CA LEU A 269 -15.39 8.72 -24.91
C LEU A 269 -14.74 7.92 -26.06
N MET A 270 -14.79 6.59 -25.99
CA MET A 270 -14.25 5.71 -27.03
C MET A 270 -14.99 5.82 -28.35
N ASP A 271 -16.31 6.01 -28.31
CA ASP A 271 -17.13 6.21 -29.52
C ASP A 271 -16.81 7.54 -30.24
N LEU A 272 -16.11 8.46 -29.57
CA LEU A 272 -15.67 9.74 -30.13
C LEU A 272 -14.22 9.74 -30.68
N VAL A 273 -13.45 8.65 -30.48
CA VAL A 273 -12.05 8.48 -30.93
C VAL A 273 -12.02 7.78 -32.29
#